data_AF-A0A357PSG9-F1
#
_entry.id   AF-A0A357PSG9-F1
#
_cell.length_a   1.000
_cell.length_b   1.000
_cell.length_c   1.000
_cell.angle_alpha   90.00
_cell.angle_beta   90.00
_cell.angle_gamma   90.00
#
_symmetry.space_group_name_H-M   'P 1'
#
loop_
_entity.id
_entity.type
_entity.pdbx_description
1 polymer ?
#
loop_
_entity_poly.entity_id
_entity_poly.type
_entity_poly.pdbx_seq_one_letter_code
_entity_poly.pdbx_strand_id
1 'polypeptide(L)'
;MKIYKNPLATAFPTNDDKIYAYSTACLNGAVAHRPDYTTVPLKTLKPAQVEFIGGLWRVQTPCDYNVQNVRGKDLIIGARLPHQEKTFFEYYEASLLAFNCYGPLKPCFDSVVAKYTTDNGTYWSYGRNISDARAFLGI
;
A
#
# COMPACT_ATOMS: atom_id res chain seq x y z
N MET A 1 8.74 8.45 -4.71
CA MET A 1 8.18 7.33 -3.90
C MET A 1 6.88 7.81 -3.30
N LYS A 2 5.74 7.19 -3.62
CA LYS A 2 4.43 7.60 -3.08
C LYS A 2 4.39 7.20 -1.60
N ILE A 3 4.21 8.17 -0.70
CA ILE A 3 4.06 7.88 0.73
C ILE A 3 2.63 7.40 0.94
N TYR A 4 2.47 6.10 1.16
CA TYR A 4 1.17 5.52 1.49
C TYR A 4 0.83 5.82 2.95
N LYS A 5 -0.13 6.71 3.16
CA LYS A 5 -0.73 6.90 4.48
C LYS A 5 -1.61 5.70 4.80
N ASN A 6 -1.49 5.19 6.02
CA ASN A 6 -2.32 4.09 6.49
C ASN A 6 -3.80 4.51 6.49
N PRO A 7 -4.71 3.80 5.81
CA PRO A 7 -6.12 4.16 5.74
C PRO A 7 -6.83 4.03 7.10
N LEU A 8 -6.24 3.30 8.06
CA LEU A 8 -6.76 3.17 9.43
C LEU A 8 -6.31 4.32 10.35
N ALA A 9 -5.41 5.18 9.88
CA ALA A 9 -4.92 6.32 10.66
C ALA A 9 -6.05 7.30 10.96
N THR A 10 -6.08 7.81 12.19
CA THR A 10 -6.93 8.93 12.56
C THR A 10 -6.71 10.07 11.57
N ALA A 11 -7.82 10.56 11.00
CA ALA A 11 -7.83 11.71 10.14
C ALA A 11 -7.73 12.98 11.01
N PHE A 12 -6.50 13.45 11.23
CA PHE A 12 -6.28 14.81 11.71
C PHE A 12 -6.72 15.81 10.62
N PRO A 13 -7.45 16.89 10.96
CA PRO A 13 -7.91 17.87 9.97
C PRO A 13 -6.75 18.48 9.18
N THR A 14 -5.65 18.77 9.87
CA THR A 14 -4.40 19.25 9.27
C THR A 14 -3.19 18.45 9.76
N ASN A 15 -2.05 18.64 9.09
CA ASN A 15 -0.79 18.07 9.56
C ASN A 15 -0.32 18.73 10.88
N ASP A 16 -0.65 20.00 11.10
CA ASP A 16 -0.30 20.72 12.33
C ASP A 16 -1.07 20.17 13.53
N ASP A 17 -2.33 19.78 13.36
CA ASP A 17 -3.11 19.10 14.40
C ASP A 17 -2.46 17.77 14.82
N LYS A 18 -1.95 17.01 13.84
CA LYS A 18 -1.20 15.78 14.11
C LYS A 18 0.07 16.08 14.89
N ILE A 19 0.82 17.12 14.49
CA ILE A 19 2.06 17.54 15.16
C ILE A 19 1.77 17.98 16.60
N TYR A 20 0.70 18.72 16.82
CA TYR A 20 0.27 19.16 18.15
C TYR A 20 -0.10 17.98 19.06
N ALA A 21 -0.94 17.06 18.55
CA ALA A 21 -1.31 15.84 19.28
C ALA A 21 -0.08 14.97 19.60
N TYR A 22 0.82 14.82 18.64
CA TYR A 22 2.09 14.12 18.79
C TYR A 22 2.97 14.74 19.88
N SER A 23 3.13 16.07 19.84
CA SER A 23 3.98 16.81 20.78
C SER A 23 3.44 16.73 22.21
N THR A 24 2.12 16.86 22.36
CA THR A 24 1.43 16.69 23.64
C THR A 24 1.62 15.28 24.20
N ALA A 25 1.47 14.26 23.35
CA ALA A 25 1.72 12.88 23.75
C ALA A 25 3.18 12.64 24.16
N CYS A 26 4.14 13.25 23.47
CA CYS A 26 5.56 13.18 23.84
C CYS A 26 5.84 13.79 25.22
N LEU A 27 5.25 14.95 25.52
CA LEU A 27 5.37 15.61 26.84
C LEU A 27 4.81 14.74 27.96
N ASN A 28 3.72 14.01 27.69
CA ASN A 28 3.09 13.09 28.62
C ASN A 28 3.81 11.72 28.71
N GLY A 29 4.96 11.56 28.06
CA GLY A 29 5.73 10.32 28.12
C GLY A 29 5.11 9.14 27.37
N ALA A 30 4.25 9.41 26.37
CA ALA A 30 3.62 8.36 25.57
C ALA A 30 4.64 7.48 24.85
N VAL A 31 4.20 6.27 24.51
CA VAL A 31 4.98 5.30 23.74
C VAL A 31 4.33 5.04 22.38
N ALA A 32 5.15 4.62 21.41
CA ALA A 32 4.70 4.08 20.14
C ALA A 32 4.86 2.56 20.15
N HIS A 33 3.87 1.86 19.60
CA HIS A 33 3.88 0.40 19.45
C HIS A 33 4.43 0.00 18.10
N ARG A 34 5.26 -1.05 18.09
CA ARG A 34 5.84 -1.65 16.89
C ARG A 34 5.07 -2.92 16.46
N PRO A 35 5.29 -3.37 15.21
CA PRO A 35 4.69 -4.62 14.71
C PRO A 35 5.08 -5.87 15.51
N ASP A 36 6.26 -5.86 16.13
CA ASP A 36 6.82 -6.95 16.94
C ASP A 36 6.29 -6.97 18.39
N TYR A 37 5.20 -6.23 18.66
CA TYR A 37 4.57 -6.05 19.97
C TYR A 37 5.43 -5.33 21.02
N THR A 38 6.61 -4.83 20.65
CA THR A 38 7.42 -3.97 21.54
C THR A 38 6.95 -2.52 21.50
N THR A 39 7.43 -1.73 22.45
CA THR A 39 7.18 -0.28 22.50
C THR A 39 8.48 0.53 22.52
N VAL A 40 8.39 1.78 22.08
CA VAL A 40 9.44 2.78 22.27
C VAL A 40 8.89 4.12 22.72
N PRO A 41 9.66 4.93 23.44
CA PRO A 41 9.26 6.30 23.75
C PRO A 41 8.90 7.05 22.47
N LEU A 42 7.72 7.67 22.42
CA LEU A 42 7.24 8.35 21.21
C LEU A 42 8.23 9.44 20.76
N LYS A 43 8.80 10.17 21.73
CA LYS A 43 9.75 11.27 21.53
C LYS A 43 11.02 10.91 20.76
N THR A 44 11.36 9.62 20.63
CA THR A 44 12.55 9.19 19.86
C THR A 44 12.26 9.02 18.37
N LEU A 45 11.01 9.19 17.95
CA LEU A 45 10.58 9.07 16.56
C LEU A 45 10.30 10.45 15.96
N LYS A 46 10.10 10.50 14.64
CA LYS A 46 9.56 11.68 13.95
C LYS A 46 8.05 11.52 13.77
N PRO A 47 7.26 12.60 13.76
CA PRO A 47 5.81 12.53 13.51
C PRO A 47 5.42 11.79 12.23
N ALA A 48 6.27 11.85 11.20
CA ALA A 48 6.07 11.16 9.92
C ALA A 48 6.24 9.62 10.00
N GLN A 49 6.88 9.10 11.05
CA GLN A 49 7.13 7.66 11.24
C GLN A 49 6.02 6.95 12.02
N VAL A 50 5.04 7.70 12.52
CA VAL A 50 3.97 7.19 13.37
C VAL A 50 2.61 7.63 12.87
N GLU A 51 1.61 6.81 13.12
CA GLU A 51 0.19 7.17 12.96
C GLU A 51 -0.56 6.85 14.24
N PHE A 52 -1.56 7.66 14.56
CA PHE A 52 -2.47 7.37 15.66
C PHE A 52 -3.60 6.48 15.13
N ILE A 53 -3.68 5.23 15.61
CA ILE A 53 -4.61 4.21 15.09
C ILE A 53 -5.20 3.46 16.29
N GLY A 54 -6.53 3.44 16.38
CA GLY A 54 -7.25 2.73 17.45
C GLY A 54 -6.85 3.18 18.85
N GLY A 55 -6.61 4.49 19.05
CA GLY A 55 -6.24 5.07 20.34
C GLY A 55 -4.76 4.95 20.72
N LEU A 56 -3.91 4.43 19.83
CA LEU A 56 -2.48 4.19 20.11
C LEU A 56 -1.60 4.77 19.01
N TRP A 57 -0.41 5.26 19.39
CA TRP A 57 0.63 5.61 18.42
C TRP A 57 1.28 4.34 17.88
N ARG A 58 1.23 4.14 16.57
CA ARG A 58 1.77 2.96 15.88
C ARG A 58 2.90 3.37 14.96
N VAL A 59 4.06 2.73 15.11
CA VAL A 59 5.18 2.91 14.18
C VAL A 59 4.78 2.33 12.82
N GLN A 60 4.88 3.16 11.78
CA GLN A 60 4.52 2.75 10.43
C GLN A 60 5.70 2.14 9.70
N THR A 61 5.44 1.01 9.06
CA THR A 61 6.32 0.32 8.13
C THR A 61 6.22 1.03 6.78
N PRO A 62 7.36 1.39 6.15
CA PRO A 62 7.36 1.96 4.82
C PRO A 62 6.66 1.04 3.80
N CYS A 63 6.01 1.63 2.79
CA CYS A 63 5.55 0.91 1.61
C CYS A 63 6.59 1.07 0.51
N ASP A 64 7.38 0.04 0.26
CA ASP A 64 8.43 -0.04 -0.77
C ASP A 64 8.01 -0.89 -1.98
N TYR A 65 6.78 -1.38 -2.00
CA TYR A 65 6.23 -2.18 -3.08
C TYR A 65 6.03 -1.37 -4.38
N ASN A 66 6.15 -2.05 -5.52
CA ASN A 66 5.76 -1.51 -6.83
C ASN A 66 4.24 -1.49 -6.96
N VAL A 67 3.60 -0.40 -6.53
CA VAL A 67 2.13 -0.28 -6.57
C VAL A 67 1.67 0.45 -7.82
N GLN A 68 0.67 -0.11 -8.49
CA GLN A 68 -0.01 0.50 -9.63
C GLN A 68 -1.51 0.62 -9.35
N ASN A 69 -2.12 1.74 -9.76
CA ASN A 69 -3.57 1.86 -9.74
C ASN A 69 -4.13 1.21 -11.02
N VAL A 70 -4.83 0.09 -10.87
CA VAL A 70 -5.44 -0.65 -11.97
C VAL A 70 -6.95 -0.61 -11.77
N ARG A 71 -7.64 0.14 -12.64
CA ARG A 71 -9.11 0.31 -12.61
C ARG A 71 -9.64 0.71 -11.22
N GLY A 72 -8.98 1.69 -10.57
CA GLY A 72 -9.40 2.21 -9.27
C GLY A 72 -9.00 1.36 -8.07
N LYS A 73 -8.21 0.31 -8.26
CA LYS A 73 -7.63 -0.50 -7.17
C LYS A 73 -6.11 -0.37 -7.17
N ASP A 74 -5.53 -0.15 -6.00
CA ASP A 74 -4.08 -0.16 -5.83
C ASP A 74 -3.60 -1.61 -5.67
N LEU A 75 -2.82 -2.08 -6.64
CA LEU A 75 -2.26 -3.43 -6.70
C LEU A 75 -0.75 -3.38 -6.62
N ILE A 76 -0.18 -4.25 -5.80
CA ILE A 76 1.25 -4.54 -5.79
C ILE A 76 1.56 -5.43 -6.99
N ILE A 77 2.46 -4.97 -7.88
CA ILE A 77 2.88 -5.69 -9.07
C ILE A 77 4.13 -6.52 -8.74
N GLY A 78 4.02 -7.83 -8.93
CA GLY A 78 5.07 -8.81 -8.71
C GLY A 78 5.83 -9.19 -9.98
N ALA A 79 6.23 -10.45 -10.06
CA ALA A 79 6.99 -10.96 -11.20
C ALA A 79 6.13 -11.03 -12.46
N ARG A 80 6.78 -10.86 -13.62
CA ARG A 80 6.15 -11.13 -14.92
C ARG A 80 5.93 -12.63 -15.07
N LEU A 81 4.72 -13.03 -15.44
CA LEU A 81 4.38 -14.42 -15.71
C LEU A 81 4.97 -14.88 -17.05
N PRO A 82 5.49 -16.11 -17.13
CA PRO A 82 5.97 -16.68 -18.38
C PRO A 82 4.77 -17.01 -19.27
N HIS A 83 4.49 -16.14 -20.24
CA HIS A 83 3.45 -16.37 -21.25
C HIS A 83 4.06 -16.28 -22.65
N GLN A 84 3.77 -17.27 -23.49
CA GLN A 84 4.46 -17.49 -24.78
C GLN A 84 3.67 -17.05 -26.02
N GLU A 85 2.47 -16.49 -25.86
CA GLU A 85 1.72 -16.00 -27.02
C GLU A 85 2.45 -14.82 -27.68
N LYS A 86 2.46 -14.78 -29.02
CA LYS A 86 2.96 -13.66 -29.83
C LYS A 86 2.05 -12.43 -29.75
N THR A 87 1.49 -12.14 -28.59
CA THR A 87 0.53 -11.06 -28.38
C THR A 87 1.18 -9.89 -27.65
N PHE A 88 0.63 -8.68 -27.80
CA PHE A 88 1.11 -7.46 -27.12
C PHE A 88 0.73 -7.41 -25.62
N PHE A 89 0.30 -8.53 -25.04
CA PHE A 89 -0.07 -8.62 -23.63
C PHE A 89 1.13 -8.99 -22.77
N GLU A 90 1.30 -8.29 -21.67
CA GLU A 90 2.19 -8.67 -20.58
C GLU A 90 1.34 -9.03 -19.36
N TYR A 91 1.68 -10.14 -18.69
CA TYR A 91 0.99 -10.60 -17.49
C TYR A 91 1.93 -10.57 -16.30
N TYR A 92 1.42 -10.14 -15.16
CA TYR A 92 2.18 -10.05 -13.91
C TYR A 92 1.39 -10.67 -12.78
N GLU A 93 2.10 -11.31 -11.86
CA GLU A 93 1.59 -11.60 -10.54
C GLU A 93 1.22 -10.28 -9.85
N ALA A 94 0.11 -10.28 -9.11
CA ALA A 94 -0.35 -9.10 -8.40
C ALA A 94 -1.01 -9.46 -7.08
N SER A 95 -1.01 -8.50 -6.16
CA SER A 95 -1.70 -8.61 -4.88
C SER A 95 -2.42 -7.30 -4.58
N LEU A 96 -3.60 -7.37 -3.97
CA LEU A 96 -4.28 -6.15 -3.50
C LEU A 96 -3.46 -5.49 -2.40
N LEU A 97 -3.24 -4.18 -2.52
CA LEU A 97 -2.61 -3.43 -1.43
C LEU A 97 -3.55 -3.38 -0.23
N ALA A 98 -3.20 -4.10 0.83
CA ALA A 98 -3.92 -4.15 2.09
C ALA A 98 -3.05 -3.60 3.23
N PHE A 99 -3.70 -3.15 4.31
CA PHE A 99 -3.04 -2.54 5.46
C PHE A 99 -3.46 -3.19 6.78
N ASN A 100 -2.54 -3.25 7.73
CA ASN A 100 -2.84 -3.39 9.16
C ASN A 100 -2.52 -2.09 9.90
N CYS A 101 -2.56 -2.08 11.24
CA CYS A 101 -2.28 -0.89 12.06
C CYS A 101 -0.83 -0.36 11.95
N TYR A 102 0.07 -1.09 11.31
CA TYR A 102 1.49 -0.77 11.22
C TYR A 102 1.97 -0.54 9.79
N GLY A 103 1.09 -0.58 8.79
CA GLY A 103 1.46 -0.34 7.39
C GLY A 103 0.95 -1.42 6.45
N PRO A 104 1.52 -1.51 5.23
CA PRO A 104 1.06 -2.45 4.23
C PRO A 104 1.38 -3.89 4.63
N LEU A 105 0.45 -4.80 4.34
CA LEU A 105 0.64 -6.24 4.55
C LEU A 105 1.62 -6.81 3.52
N LYS A 106 2.27 -7.91 3.89
CA LYS A 106 3.07 -8.69 2.93
C LYS A 106 2.15 -9.17 1.80
N PRO A 107 2.53 -8.97 0.52
CA PRO A 107 1.69 -9.37 -0.60
C PRO A 107 1.49 -10.88 -0.63
N CYS A 108 0.25 -11.29 -0.90
CA CYS A 108 -0.12 -12.63 -1.32
C CYS A 108 -0.46 -12.51 -2.80
N PHE A 109 0.43 -12.92 -3.68
CA PHE A 109 0.29 -12.77 -5.14
C PHE A 109 -0.77 -13.71 -5.71
N ASP A 110 -2.03 -13.45 -5.38
CA ASP A 110 -3.22 -14.26 -5.65
C ASP A 110 -4.03 -13.75 -6.86
N SER A 111 -3.54 -12.69 -7.51
CA SER A 111 -4.20 -12.04 -8.63
C SER A 111 -3.24 -11.94 -9.81
N VAL A 112 -3.79 -11.72 -11.00
CA VAL A 112 -3.04 -11.47 -12.23
C VAL A 112 -3.40 -10.10 -12.75
N VAL A 113 -2.39 -9.31 -13.10
CA VAL A 113 -2.55 -8.05 -13.84
C VAL A 113 -2.19 -8.28 -15.30
N ALA A 114 -3.07 -7.89 -16.20
CA ALA A 114 -2.80 -7.87 -17.64
C ALA A 114 -2.58 -6.42 -18.08
N LYS A 115 -1.44 -6.21 -18.75
CA LYS A 115 -1.04 -4.96 -19.38
C LYS A 115 -1.10 -5.15 -20.89
N TYR A 116 -1.73 -4.21 -21.58
CA TYR A 116 -1.81 -4.19 -23.03
C TYR A 116 -1.33 -2.82 -23.52
N THR A 117 -0.29 -2.81 -24.33
CA THR A 117 0.29 -1.57 -24.86
C THR A 117 0.00 -1.48 -26.34
N THR A 118 -0.63 -0.38 -26.76
CA THR A 118 -0.85 -0.03 -28.17
C THR A 118 -0.22 1.33 -28.46
N ASP A 119 -0.22 1.72 -29.73
CA ASP A 119 0.23 3.06 -30.15
C ASP A 119 -0.59 4.19 -29.50
N ASN A 120 -1.83 3.89 -29.08
CA ASN A 120 -2.74 4.86 -28.48
C ASN A 120 -2.66 4.92 -26.94
N GLY A 121 -1.99 3.95 -26.30
CA GLY A 121 -1.84 3.96 -24.84
C GLY A 121 -1.54 2.60 -24.21
N THR A 122 -1.32 2.62 -22.90
CA THR A 122 -1.17 1.40 -22.08
C THR A 122 -2.42 1.21 -21.23
N TYR A 123 -3.06 0.05 -21.39
CA TYR A 123 -4.25 -0.36 -20.67
C TYR A 123 -3.90 -1.43 -19.66
N TRP A 124 -4.52 -1.35 -18.49
CA TRP A 124 -4.30 -2.27 -17.39
C TRP A 124 -5.62 -2.83 -16.89
N SER A 125 -5.61 -4.11 -16.55
CA SER A 125 -6.73 -4.83 -15.95
C SER A 125 -6.20 -5.85 -14.95
N TYR A 126 -7.08 -6.38 -14.11
CA TYR A 126 -6.73 -7.44 -13.19
C TYR A 126 -7.85 -8.48 -13.11
N GLY A 127 -7.49 -9.70 -12.71
CA GLY A 127 -8.40 -10.82 -12.51
C GLY A 127 -7.75 -11.91 -11.65
N ARG A 128 -8.48 -12.98 -11.35
CA ARG A 128 -7.93 -14.11 -10.57
C ARG A 128 -6.97 -14.98 -11.38
N ASN A 129 -7.06 -14.91 -12.70
CA ASN A 129 -6.23 -15.64 -13.65
C ASN A 129 -6.06 -14.79 -14.93
N ILE A 130 -5.24 -15.27 -15.86
CA ILE A 130 -4.96 -14.60 -17.14
C ILE A 130 -6.22 -14.35 -17.97
N SER A 131 -7.12 -15.33 -18.03
CA SER A 131 -8.37 -15.23 -18.81
C SER A 131 -9.28 -14.13 -18.28
N ASP A 132 -9.49 -14.11 -16.95
CA ASP A 132 -10.29 -13.08 -16.27
C ASP A 132 -9.69 -11.70 -16.48
N ALA A 133 -8.38 -11.55 -16.27
CA ALA A 133 -7.70 -10.26 -16.45
C ALA A 133 -7.87 -9.76 -17.89
N ARG A 134 -7.66 -10.62 -18.89
CA ARG A 134 -7.81 -10.25 -20.30
C ARG A 134 -9.24 -9.88 -20.66
N ALA A 135 -10.25 -10.61 -20.17
CA ALA A 135 -11.65 -10.34 -20.47
C ALA A 135 -12.07 -8.91 -20.06
N PHE A 136 -11.49 -8.38 -18.98
CA PHE A 136 -11.77 -7.02 -18.51
C PHE A 136 -11.09 -5.90 -19.32
N LEU A 137 -10.21 -6.23 -20.27
CA LEU A 137 -9.71 -5.27 -21.24
C LEU A 137 -10.71 -5.01 -22.38
N GLY A 138 -11.75 -5.86 -22.51
CA GLY A 138 -12.83 -5.65 -23.49
C GLY A 138 -12.39 -5.79 -24.95
N ILE A 139 -11.36 -6.60 -25.20
CA ILE A 139 -10.75 -6.86 -26.52
C ILE A 139 -11.03 -8.30 -26.94
#